data_AF-A0A350YRE9-F1
#
_entry.id   AF-A0A350YRE9-F1
#
_cell.length_a   1.000
_cell.length_b   1.000
_cell.length_c   1.000
_cell.angle_alpha   90.00
_cell.angle_beta   90.00
_cell.angle_gamma   90.00
#
_symmetry.space_group_name_H-M   'P 1'
#
loop_
_entity.id
_entity.type
_entity.pdbx_description
1 polymer ?
#
loop_
_entity_poly.entity_id
_entity_poly.type
_entity_poly.pdbx_seq_one_letter_code
_entity_poly.pdbx_strand_id
1 'polypeptide(L)'
;MSENEFRISKDYQTVIGDFAKVGIRPVIDARERGVRESLEKQTMGMAKAAAALISKNLRYPDGNPVECVISDTTIGRVAQAAACAEQFRKAGVGLTLTVTPCWCYGSETIDVDPMMPKAIWGFNGTERPGAVYLAAALAGHAMKGLPAFGIYGRDVQDAGDKTIPEDVSEKILRFVRAALPVAFIKGKSYLSMGSVSMGIAGSIVREDFFQEYLGMRNEYVDM
;
A
#
# COMPACT_ATOMS: atom_id res chain seq x y z
N MET A 1 53.53 9.76 2.84
CA MET A 1 52.46 8.77 2.59
C MET A 1 51.62 8.75 3.85
N SER A 2 50.58 9.56 3.93
CA SER A 2 49.70 9.56 5.10
C SER A 2 48.76 8.37 4.97
N GLU A 3 48.98 7.35 5.80
CA GLU A 3 47.98 6.35 6.15
C GLU A 3 46.83 7.06 6.88
N ASN A 4 45.98 7.76 6.14
CA ASN A 4 44.66 8.12 6.65
C ASN A 4 43.81 6.86 6.48
N GLU A 5 43.86 5.97 7.49
CA GLU A 5 42.81 4.98 7.69
C GLU A 5 41.48 5.73 7.72
N PHE A 6 40.67 5.55 6.68
CA PHE A 6 39.29 6.02 6.70
C PHE A 6 38.61 5.38 7.91
N ARG A 7 38.25 6.22 8.89
CA ARG A 7 37.46 5.77 10.04
C ARG A 7 36.06 5.43 9.53
N ILE A 8 35.83 4.16 9.22
CA ILE A 8 34.50 3.65 8.89
C ILE A 8 33.65 3.76 10.16
N SER A 9 32.58 4.58 10.10
CA SER A 9 31.60 4.63 11.18
C SER A 9 31.04 3.22 11.40
N LYS A 10 31.17 2.69 12.62
CA LYS A 10 30.67 1.34 12.93
C LYS A 10 29.15 1.25 12.95
N ASP A 11 28.48 2.40 12.96
CA ASP A 11 27.02 2.53 13.01
C ASP A 11 26.43 3.03 11.68
N TYR A 12 27.13 2.84 10.55
CA TYR A 12 26.62 3.29 9.26
C TYR A 12 25.41 2.43 8.83
N GLN A 13 24.26 3.08 8.63
CA GLN A 13 23.13 2.49 7.92
C GLN A 13 23.31 2.77 6.43
N THR A 14 23.14 1.75 5.59
CA THR A 14 23.21 1.91 4.13
C THR A 14 22.12 2.85 3.60
N VAL A 15 20.95 2.87 4.23
CA VAL A 15 19.86 3.84 3.99
C VAL A 15 19.14 4.11 5.31
N ILE A 16 18.92 5.38 5.66
CA ILE A 16 18.21 5.77 6.89
C ILE A 16 16.70 5.55 6.73
N GLY A 17 16.08 4.95 7.75
CA GLY A 17 14.62 4.79 7.89
C GLY A 17 14.10 3.41 7.49
N ASP A 18 12.92 3.07 8.02
CA ASP A 18 12.32 1.74 7.86
C ASP A 18 11.73 1.51 6.46
N PHE A 19 11.50 0.22 6.13
CA PHE A 19 10.71 -0.14 4.96
C PHE A 19 9.24 0.21 5.17
N ALA A 20 8.61 0.76 4.12
CA ALA A 20 7.18 0.98 4.11
C ALA A 20 6.41 -0.34 4.28
N LYS A 21 5.31 -0.32 5.04
CA LYS A 21 4.44 -1.49 5.23
C LYS A 21 3.17 -1.39 4.38
N VAL A 22 2.55 -2.52 4.10
CA VAL A 22 1.24 -2.56 3.42
C VAL A 22 0.12 -2.50 4.45
N GLY A 23 -0.71 -1.47 4.41
CA GLY A 23 -1.88 -1.35 5.27
C GLY A 23 -3.08 -2.08 4.69
N ILE A 24 -3.68 -3.02 5.40
CA ILE A 24 -4.86 -3.78 4.95
C ILE A 24 -6.10 -3.34 5.71
N ARG A 25 -7.10 -2.85 4.95
CA ARG A 25 -8.32 -2.21 5.45
C ARG A 25 -9.54 -3.13 5.22
N PRO A 26 -9.91 -4.00 6.19
CA PRO A 26 -11.14 -4.78 6.11
C PRO A 26 -12.36 -3.89 6.33
N VAL A 27 -13.08 -3.53 5.27
CA VAL A 27 -14.30 -2.71 5.34
C VAL A 27 -15.55 -3.59 5.38
N ILE A 28 -16.56 -3.18 6.15
CA ILE A 28 -17.74 -4.03 6.47
C ILE A 28 -19.04 -3.21 6.46
N ASP A 29 -20.19 -3.88 6.26
CA ASP A 29 -21.50 -3.28 6.52
C ASP A 29 -21.64 -2.99 8.03
N ALA A 30 -21.98 -1.75 8.40
CA ALA A 30 -22.07 -1.36 9.80
C ALA A 30 -23.45 -1.59 10.44
N ARG A 31 -24.42 -2.17 9.72
CA ARG A 31 -25.71 -2.54 10.32
C ARG A 31 -25.50 -3.64 11.35
N GLU A 32 -25.74 -3.31 12.60
CA GLU A 32 -25.69 -4.26 13.72
C GLU A 32 -26.97 -5.10 13.79
N ARG A 33 -27.07 -5.95 14.82
CA ARG A 33 -28.20 -6.84 15.09
C ARG A 33 -28.36 -7.94 14.05
N GLY A 34 -27.22 -8.45 13.56
CA GLY A 34 -27.12 -9.68 12.79
C GLY A 34 -26.33 -9.53 11.49
N VAL A 35 -26.35 -8.35 10.85
CA VAL A 35 -25.68 -8.17 9.54
C VAL A 35 -24.17 -8.11 9.74
N ARG A 36 -23.67 -7.11 10.47
CA ARG A 36 -22.24 -6.91 10.74
C ARG A 36 -21.62 -8.14 11.40
N GLU A 37 -22.24 -8.62 12.47
CA GLU A 37 -21.74 -9.72 13.30
C GLU A 37 -21.55 -11.01 12.48
N SER A 38 -22.43 -11.26 11.48
CA SER A 38 -22.30 -12.39 10.57
C SER A 38 -21.11 -12.30 9.59
N LEU A 39 -20.58 -11.10 9.35
CA LEU A 39 -19.57 -10.81 8.33
C LEU A 39 -18.17 -10.55 8.90
N GLU A 40 -18.05 -10.28 10.21
CA GLU A 40 -16.78 -9.93 10.87
C GLU A 40 -15.66 -10.95 10.57
N LYS A 41 -15.96 -12.24 10.76
CA LYS A 41 -14.98 -13.32 10.58
C LYS A 41 -14.52 -13.45 9.13
N GLN A 42 -15.44 -13.35 8.17
CA GLN A 42 -15.10 -13.44 6.74
C GLN A 42 -14.29 -12.23 6.29
N THR A 43 -14.73 -11.02 6.66
CA THR A 43 -14.06 -9.76 6.31
C THR A 43 -12.63 -9.72 6.85
N MET A 44 -12.45 -10.05 8.13
CA MET A 44 -11.11 -10.11 8.73
C MET A 44 -10.28 -11.29 8.18
N GLY A 45 -10.92 -12.41 7.84
CA GLY A 45 -10.27 -13.54 7.18
C GLY A 45 -9.69 -13.16 5.81
N MET A 46 -10.42 -12.37 5.03
CA MET A 46 -9.99 -11.86 3.73
C MET A 46 -8.76 -10.95 3.87
N ALA A 47 -8.72 -10.09 4.89
CA ALA A 47 -7.55 -9.25 5.18
C ALA A 47 -6.31 -10.08 5.57
N LYS A 48 -6.49 -11.10 6.41
CA LYS A 48 -5.42 -12.02 6.81
C LYS A 48 -4.90 -12.85 5.63
N ALA A 49 -5.79 -13.29 4.74
CA ALA A 49 -5.41 -14.01 3.53
C ALA A 49 -4.59 -13.13 2.58
N ALA A 50 -4.99 -11.86 2.39
CA ALA A 50 -4.23 -10.90 1.60
C ALA A 50 -2.84 -10.63 2.20
N ALA A 51 -2.74 -10.42 3.53
CA ALA A 51 -1.45 -10.27 4.22
C ALA A 51 -0.53 -11.47 3.99
N ALA A 52 -1.07 -12.68 4.21
CA ALA A 52 -0.31 -13.92 4.03
C ALA A 52 0.16 -14.10 2.58
N LEU A 53 -0.68 -13.78 1.60
CA LEU A 53 -0.31 -13.82 0.18
C LEU A 53 0.86 -12.87 -0.11
N ILE A 54 0.79 -11.64 0.37
CA ILE A 54 1.81 -10.61 0.15
C ILE A 54 3.13 -11.03 0.80
N SER A 55 3.13 -11.30 2.11
CA SER A 55 4.35 -11.65 2.85
C SER A 55 4.99 -12.96 2.36
N LYS A 56 4.18 -13.92 1.88
CA LYS A 56 4.72 -15.16 1.29
C LYS A 56 5.49 -14.89 0.00
N ASN A 57 5.00 -14.01 -0.87
CA ASN A 57 5.50 -13.88 -2.25
C ASN A 57 6.41 -12.68 -2.51
N LEU A 58 6.37 -11.64 -1.69
CA LEU A 58 7.17 -10.43 -1.89
C LEU A 58 8.22 -10.28 -0.80
N ARG A 59 9.35 -9.67 -1.17
CA ARG A 59 10.48 -9.38 -0.29
C ARG A 59 10.89 -7.92 -0.41
N TYR A 60 11.41 -7.38 0.67
CA TYR A 60 12.14 -6.11 0.69
C TYR A 60 13.52 -6.28 0.04
N PRO A 61 14.21 -5.18 -0.31
CA PRO A 61 15.58 -5.20 -0.83
C PRO A 61 16.61 -5.93 0.05
N ASP A 62 16.37 -6.01 1.36
CA ASP A 62 17.22 -6.75 2.32
C ASP A 62 16.93 -8.27 2.34
N GLY A 63 15.96 -8.73 1.56
CA GLY A 63 15.53 -10.13 1.50
C GLY A 63 14.47 -10.54 2.53
N ASN A 64 14.08 -9.66 3.45
CA ASN A 64 13.02 -9.96 4.43
C ASN A 64 11.62 -9.95 3.79
N PRO A 65 10.66 -10.75 4.29
CA PRO A 65 9.26 -10.70 3.86
C PRO A 65 8.64 -9.31 4.00
N VAL A 66 7.84 -8.91 3.00
CA VAL A 66 7.08 -7.65 3.10
C VAL A 66 6.12 -7.69 4.28
N GLU A 67 6.15 -6.67 5.11
CA GLU A 67 5.28 -6.55 6.29
C GLU A 67 3.91 -5.96 5.93
N CYS A 68 2.88 -6.49 6.56
CA CYS A 68 1.50 -6.03 6.44
C CYS A 68 0.96 -5.62 7.82
N VAL A 69 0.23 -4.50 7.88
CA VAL A 69 -0.47 -4.02 9.07
C VAL A 69 -1.96 -4.08 8.78
N ILE A 70 -2.69 -4.90 9.53
CA ILE A 70 -4.15 -5.02 9.38
C ILE A 70 -4.80 -4.06 10.38
N SER A 71 -5.84 -3.35 9.95
CA SER A 71 -6.67 -2.53 10.85
C SER A 71 -7.14 -3.34 12.06
N ASP A 72 -7.00 -2.78 13.27
CA ASP A 72 -7.35 -3.46 14.54
C ASP A 72 -8.81 -3.92 14.57
N THR A 73 -9.69 -3.16 13.92
CA THR A 73 -11.10 -3.50 13.75
C THR A 73 -11.48 -3.49 12.27
N THR A 74 -12.57 -4.16 11.93
CA THR A 74 -13.27 -3.92 10.68
C THR A 74 -13.83 -2.49 10.63
N ILE A 75 -13.92 -1.93 9.43
CA ILE A 75 -14.23 -0.52 9.19
C ILE A 75 -15.63 -0.42 8.59
N GLY A 76 -16.62 -0.11 9.42
CA GLY A 76 -17.99 0.13 8.98
C GLY A 76 -18.38 1.60 8.91
N ARG A 77 -17.72 2.47 9.68
CA ARG A 77 -18.02 3.90 9.76
C ARG A 77 -16.74 4.74 9.84
N VAL A 78 -16.91 6.05 9.66
CA VAL A 78 -15.80 7.03 9.63
C VAL A 78 -14.90 6.99 10.88
N ALA A 79 -15.44 6.73 12.07
CA ALA A 79 -14.64 6.63 13.30
C ALA A 79 -13.61 5.49 13.22
N GLN A 80 -14.01 4.34 12.65
CA GLN A 80 -13.12 3.20 12.44
C GLN A 80 -12.12 3.46 11.31
N ALA A 81 -12.55 4.18 10.26
CA ALA A 81 -11.66 4.60 9.18
C ALA A 81 -10.55 5.55 9.70
N ALA A 82 -10.92 6.50 10.57
CA ALA A 82 -9.98 7.43 11.21
C ALA A 82 -9.02 6.70 12.17
N ALA A 83 -9.52 5.76 12.98
CA ALA A 83 -8.68 4.96 13.86
C ALA A 83 -7.66 4.12 13.07
N CYS A 84 -8.09 3.49 11.97
CA CYS A 84 -7.22 2.76 11.05
C CYS A 84 -6.15 3.68 10.43
N ALA A 85 -6.52 4.88 9.98
CA ALA A 85 -5.55 5.83 9.43
C ALA A 85 -4.48 6.23 10.46
N GLU A 86 -4.87 6.48 11.71
CA GLU A 86 -3.92 6.81 12.79
C GLU A 86 -3.01 5.63 13.15
N GLN A 87 -3.56 4.41 13.19
CA GLN A 87 -2.78 3.18 13.37
C GLN A 87 -1.73 3.05 12.26
N PHE A 88 -2.14 3.23 11.00
CA PHE A 88 -1.28 3.08 9.83
C PHE A 88 -0.17 4.12 9.79
N ARG A 89 -0.49 5.37 10.13
CA ARG A 89 0.48 6.47 10.25
C ARG A 89 1.58 6.13 11.26
N LYS A 90 1.22 5.61 12.44
CA LYS A 90 2.20 5.22 13.48
C LYS A 90 3.04 4.01 13.07
N ALA A 91 2.47 3.12 12.26
CA ALA A 91 3.12 1.87 11.86
C ALA A 91 4.00 1.99 10.61
N GLY A 92 4.12 3.18 10.00
CA GLY A 92 4.92 3.37 8.79
C GLY A 92 4.31 2.72 7.54
N VAL A 93 2.98 2.69 7.45
CA VAL A 93 2.29 2.23 6.24
C VAL A 93 2.50 3.23 5.11
N GLY A 94 2.85 2.74 3.92
CA GLY A 94 3.08 3.57 2.74
C GLY A 94 2.11 3.34 1.59
N LEU A 95 1.25 2.32 1.68
CA LEU A 95 0.25 1.96 0.68
C LEU A 95 -0.90 1.19 1.33
N THR A 96 -2.10 1.28 0.77
CA THR A 96 -3.28 0.64 1.34
C THR A 96 -3.98 -0.33 0.38
N LEU A 97 -4.40 -1.47 0.92
CA LEU A 97 -5.27 -2.44 0.26
C LEU A 97 -6.56 -2.59 1.08
N THR A 98 -7.65 -2.07 0.54
CA THR A 98 -8.99 -2.26 1.12
C THR A 98 -9.57 -3.58 0.63
N VAL A 99 -10.18 -4.36 1.51
CA VAL A 99 -10.79 -5.65 1.18
C VAL A 99 -12.19 -5.74 1.77
N THR A 100 -13.14 -6.34 1.03
CA THR A 100 -14.47 -6.65 1.59
C THR A 100 -15.21 -7.76 0.86
N PRO A 101 -15.99 -8.57 1.60
CA PRO A 101 -16.97 -9.48 1.02
C PRO A 101 -18.36 -8.86 0.82
N CYS A 102 -18.60 -7.60 1.21
CA CYS A 102 -19.97 -7.08 1.36
C CYS A 102 -20.14 -5.62 0.93
N TRP A 103 -21.39 -5.13 1.03
CA TRP A 103 -21.66 -3.70 0.92
C TRP A 103 -21.01 -2.95 2.08
N CYS A 104 -20.45 -1.77 1.80
CA CYS A 104 -20.03 -0.81 2.84
C CYS A 104 -20.37 0.62 2.39
N TYR A 105 -20.35 1.57 3.32
CA TYR A 105 -20.74 2.95 3.01
C TYR A 105 -19.59 3.72 2.36
N GLY A 106 -19.43 3.55 1.04
CA GLY A 106 -18.42 4.15 0.16
C GLY A 106 -17.57 5.28 0.78
N SER A 107 -18.02 6.53 0.67
CA SER A 107 -17.26 7.71 1.11
C SER A 107 -16.96 7.78 2.61
N GLU A 108 -17.72 7.08 3.46
CA GLU A 108 -17.44 6.99 4.90
C GLU A 108 -16.27 6.05 5.23
N THR A 109 -15.89 5.18 4.30
CA THR A 109 -14.96 4.06 4.54
C THR A 109 -13.72 4.06 3.62
N ILE A 110 -13.74 4.77 2.50
CA ILE A 110 -12.56 4.90 1.62
C ILE A 110 -11.37 5.51 2.35
N ASP A 111 -10.17 5.21 1.86
CA ASP A 111 -8.94 5.87 2.30
C ASP A 111 -8.84 7.23 1.60
N VAL A 112 -8.71 8.30 2.39
CA VAL A 112 -8.71 9.68 1.89
C VAL A 112 -7.32 10.29 1.79
N ASP A 113 -6.25 9.53 2.10
CA ASP A 113 -4.89 10.00 1.92
C ASP A 113 -4.61 10.28 0.42
N PRO A 114 -4.17 11.49 0.03
CA PRO A 114 -3.95 11.81 -1.38
C PRO A 114 -2.63 11.24 -1.93
N MET A 115 -1.67 10.88 -1.07
CA MET A 115 -0.31 10.55 -1.44
C MET A 115 -0.06 9.04 -1.52
N MET A 116 -0.74 8.24 -0.69
CA MET A 116 -0.54 6.80 -0.68
C MET A 116 -1.16 6.13 -1.92
N PRO A 117 -0.44 5.20 -2.58
CA PRO A 117 -1.05 4.28 -3.53
C PRO A 117 -2.11 3.42 -2.83
N LYS A 118 -3.24 3.21 -3.51
CA LYS A 118 -4.41 2.53 -2.92
C LYS A 118 -4.97 1.51 -3.89
N ALA A 119 -5.40 0.37 -3.38
CA ALA A 119 -6.20 -0.61 -4.12
C ALA A 119 -7.40 -1.07 -3.30
N ILE A 120 -8.45 -1.52 -3.98
CA ILE A 120 -9.65 -2.09 -3.37
C ILE A 120 -9.92 -3.44 -4.03
N TRP A 121 -10.00 -4.49 -3.23
CA TRP A 121 -10.45 -5.82 -3.64
C TRP A 121 -11.86 -6.10 -3.10
N GLY A 122 -12.83 -6.13 -4.02
CA GLY A 122 -14.19 -6.57 -3.72
C GLY A 122 -14.36 -8.04 -4.07
N PHE A 123 -14.83 -8.85 -3.12
CA PHE A 123 -15.14 -10.26 -3.36
C PHE A 123 -16.25 -10.39 -4.42
N ASN A 124 -16.05 -11.29 -5.37
CA ASN A 124 -17.04 -11.62 -6.40
C ASN A 124 -17.98 -12.72 -5.89
N GLY A 125 -18.79 -12.40 -4.88
CA GLY A 125 -19.82 -13.28 -4.32
C GLY A 125 -21.22 -12.78 -4.62
N THR A 126 -22.22 -13.66 -4.50
CA THR A 126 -23.62 -13.31 -4.79
C THR A 126 -24.41 -12.95 -3.53
N GLU A 127 -24.09 -13.56 -2.41
CA GLU A 127 -24.81 -13.45 -1.14
C GLU A 127 -24.66 -12.07 -0.52
N ARG A 128 -23.51 -11.44 -0.77
CA ARG A 128 -23.17 -10.11 -0.26
C ARG A 128 -22.47 -9.31 -1.36
N PRO A 129 -22.83 -8.03 -1.55
CA PRO A 129 -22.49 -7.31 -2.77
C PRO A 129 -21.11 -6.62 -2.67
N GLY A 130 -20.03 -7.40 -2.48
CA GLY A 130 -18.65 -6.89 -2.41
C GLY A 130 -18.19 -6.15 -3.68
N ALA A 131 -18.57 -6.66 -4.85
CA ALA A 131 -18.34 -6.00 -6.14
C ALA A 131 -19.05 -4.64 -6.26
N VAL A 132 -20.22 -4.49 -5.64
CA VAL A 132 -20.98 -3.24 -5.66
C VAL A 132 -20.31 -2.20 -4.77
N TYR A 133 -19.79 -2.59 -3.61
CA TYR A 133 -18.94 -1.70 -2.82
C TYR A 133 -17.71 -1.27 -3.62
N LEU A 134 -17.02 -2.19 -4.29
CA LEU A 134 -15.85 -1.88 -5.11
C LEU A 134 -16.15 -0.78 -6.13
N ALA A 135 -17.21 -0.94 -6.93
CA ALA A 135 -17.59 0.06 -7.92
C ALA A 135 -17.97 1.41 -7.28
N ALA A 136 -18.75 1.40 -6.19
CA ALA A 136 -19.18 2.61 -5.49
C ALA A 136 -17.99 3.36 -4.85
N ALA A 137 -17.06 2.63 -4.25
CA ALA A 137 -15.86 3.19 -3.64
C ALA A 137 -14.92 3.79 -4.71
N LEU A 138 -14.71 3.10 -5.82
CA LEU A 138 -13.91 3.62 -6.95
C LEU A 138 -14.55 4.87 -7.57
N ALA A 139 -15.87 4.92 -7.69
CA ALA A 139 -16.57 6.14 -8.11
C ALA A 139 -16.33 7.30 -7.12
N GLY A 140 -16.38 7.03 -5.82
CA GLY A 140 -16.05 8.02 -4.78
C GLY A 140 -14.59 8.51 -4.86
N HIS A 141 -13.65 7.60 -5.12
CA HIS A 141 -12.25 7.92 -5.37
C HIS A 141 -12.06 8.81 -6.59
N ALA A 142 -12.67 8.46 -7.73
CA ALA A 142 -12.62 9.25 -8.96
C ALA A 142 -13.23 10.64 -8.77
N MET A 143 -14.40 10.73 -8.12
CA MET A 143 -15.08 12.01 -7.82
C MET A 143 -14.21 12.94 -6.97
N LYS A 144 -13.43 12.38 -6.03
CA LYS A 144 -12.58 13.15 -5.10
C LYS A 144 -11.18 13.44 -5.64
N GLY A 145 -10.83 12.96 -6.85
CA GLY A 145 -9.47 13.09 -7.37
C GLY A 145 -8.45 12.28 -6.57
N LEU A 146 -8.86 11.14 -6.01
CA LEU A 146 -8.02 10.25 -5.21
C LEU A 146 -7.85 8.90 -5.92
N PRO A 147 -6.90 8.73 -6.85
CA PRO A 147 -6.76 7.50 -7.63
C PRO A 147 -6.65 6.25 -6.74
N ALA A 148 -7.32 5.18 -7.17
CA ALA A 148 -7.31 3.86 -6.54
C ALA A 148 -7.47 2.76 -7.60
N PHE A 149 -6.81 1.62 -7.39
CA PHE A 149 -6.91 0.46 -8.27
C PHE A 149 -8.10 -0.44 -7.87
N GLY A 150 -8.83 -0.92 -8.86
CA GLY A 150 -9.88 -1.91 -8.67
C GLY A 150 -9.38 -3.34 -8.90
N ILE A 151 -9.61 -4.22 -7.93
CA ILE A 151 -9.29 -5.64 -8.01
C ILE A 151 -10.61 -6.43 -7.91
N TYR A 152 -11.00 -7.03 -9.02
CA TYR A 152 -12.19 -7.85 -9.15
C TYR A 152 -11.84 -9.17 -9.82
N GLY A 153 -12.25 -10.28 -9.19
CA GLY A 153 -12.05 -11.62 -9.72
C GLY A 153 -13.03 -11.90 -10.85
N ARG A 154 -12.57 -12.58 -11.90
CA ARG A 154 -13.39 -12.89 -13.08
C ARG A 154 -14.59 -13.77 -12.75
N ASP A 155 -14.36 -14.82 -11.96
CA ASP A 155 -15.34 -15.86 -11.68
C ASP A 155 -16.03 -15.62 -10.32
N VAL A 156 -17.31 -15.98 -10.25
CA VAL A 156 -18.09 -15.91 -9.00
C VAL A 156 -17.56 -16.96 -8.02
N GLN A 157 -17.41 -16.57 -6.75
CA GLN A 157 -17.01 -17.42 -5.65
C GLN A 157 -18.13 -17.54 -4.62
N ASP A 158 -18.29 -18.73 -4.04
CA ASP A 158 -19.25 -18.98 -2.96
C ASP A 158 -18.82 -18.26 -1.66
N ALA A 159 -19.76 -17.82 -0.83
CA ALA A 159 -19.46 -17.02 0.38
C ALA A 159 -18.46 -17.66 1.37
N GLY A 160 -18.30 -18.98 1.35
CA GLY A 160 -17.38 -19.72 2.23
C GLY A 160 -16.00 -19.96 1.64
N ASP A 161 -15.80 -19.66 0.35
CA ASP A 161 -14.52 -19.89 -0.32
C ASP A 161 -13.47 -18.91 0.21
N LYS A 162 -12.36 -19.48 0.68
CA LYS A 162 -11.23 -18.74 1.27
C LYS A 162 -10.04 -18.66 0.30
N THR A 163 -10.17 -19.25 -0.88
CA THR A 163 -9.13 -19.19 -1.90
C THR A 163 -9.10 -17.81 -2.51
N ILE A 164 -7.90 -17.28 -2.72
CA ILE A 164 -7.71 -16.07 -3.52
C ILE A 164 -7.53 -16.55 -4.96
N PRO A 165 -8.43 -16.19 -5.90
CA PRO A 165 -8.29 -16.56 -7.31
C PRO A 165 -6.96 -16.09 -7.88
N GLU A 166 -6.46 -16.80 -8.89
CA GLU A 166 -5.16 -16.49 -9.51
C GLU A 166 -5.12 -15.08 -10.10
N ASP A 167 -6.19 -14.63 -10.76
CA ASP A 167 -6.27 -13.29 -11.36
C ASP A 167 -6.35 -12.18 -10.31
N VAL A 168 -6.96 -12.46 -9.16
CA VAL A 168 -6.95 -11.56 -7.99
C VAL A 168 -5.56 -11.49 -7.37
N SER A 169 -4.94 -12.66 -7.16
CA SER A 169 -3.59 -12.79 -6.60
C SER A 169 -2.57 -12.02 -7.43
N GLU A 170 -2.59 -12.22 -8.75
CA GLU A 170 -1.74 -11.51 -9.72
C GLU A 170 -1.89 -9.99 -9.58
N LYS A 171 -3.13 -9.48 -9.54
CA LYS A 171 -3.40 -8.04 -9.41
C LYS A 171 -2.93 -7.48 -8.07
N ILE A 172 -3.16 -8.19 -6.95
CA ILE A 172 -2.69 -7.79 -5.62
C ILE A 172 -1.16 -7.71 -5.61
N LEU A 173 -0.48 -8.77 -6.07
CA LEU A 173 0.98 -8.83 -6.07
C LEU A 173 1.60 -7.79 -7.00
N ARG A 174 1.01 -7.56 -8.19
CA ARG A 174 1.44 -6.51 -9.11
C ARG A 174 1.30 -5.13 -8.48
N PHE A 175 0.15 -4.84 -7.87
CA PHE A 175 -0.09 -3.56 -7.20
C PHE A 175 0.95 -3.31 -6.10
N VAL A 176 1.13 -4.26 -5.17
CA VAL A 176 2.06 -4.10 -4.06
C VAL A 176 3.50 -3.97 -4.56
N ARG A 177 3.91 -4.76 -5.55
CA ARG A 177 5.25 -4.69 -6.15
C ARG A 177 5.53 -3.33 -6.79
N ALA A 178 4.52 -2.68 -7.38
CA ALA A 178 4.67 -1.36 -7.98
C ALA A 178 4.61 -0.22 -6.94
N ALA A 179 3.71 -0.33 -5.96
CA ALA A 179 3.46 0.72 -4.98
C ALA A 179 4.52 0.78 -3.86
N LEU A 180 5.11 -0.36 -3.49
CA LEU A 180 6.06 -0.42 -2.39
C LEU A 180 7.35 0.39 -2.65
N PRO A 181 7.99 0.32 -3.84
CA PRO A 181 9.12 1.18 -4.16
C PRO A 181 8.76 2.66 -4.15
N VAL A 182 7.57 3.05 -4.63
CA VAL A 182 7.10 4.44 -4.61
C VAL A 182 7.07 5.00 -3.18
N ALA A 183 6.58 4.20 -2.23
CA ALA A 183 6.61 4.58 -0.82
C ALA A 183 8.02 4.57 -0.23
N PHE A 184 8.87 3.61 -0.63
CA PHE A 184 10.20 3.41 -0.06
C PHE A 184 11.20 4.51 -0.46
N ILE A 185 11.19 4.97 -1.73
CA ILE A 185 12.14 5.97 -2.21
C ILE A 185 11.83 7.39 -1.70
N LYS A 186 10.60 7.63 -1.25
CA LYS A 186 10.17 8.93 -0.76
C LYS A 186 11.02 9.36 0.45
N GLY A 187 11.57 10.56 0.38
CA GLY A 187 12.47 11.15 1.38
C GLY A 187 13.92 10.67 1.31
N LYS A 188 14.27 9.71 0.45
CA LYS A 188 15.65 9.26 0.22
C LYS A 188 16.37 10.20 -0.75
N SER A 189 17.70 10.04 -0.87
CA SER A 189 18.53 10.93 -1.68
C SER A 189 19.08 10.23 -2.93
N TYR A 190 19.17 10.99 -4.03
CA TYR A 190 20.06 10.72 -5.15
C TYR A 190 21.37 11.48 -4.92
N LEU A 191 22.50 10.80 -4.94
CA LEU A 191 23.82 11.42 -4.79
C LEU A 191 24.51 11.55 -6.15
N SER A 192 24.78 12.78 -6.57
CA SER A 192 25.63 13.10 -7.72
C SER A 192 27.07 13.28 -7.26
N MET A 193 27.97 12.41 -7.70
CA MET A 193 29.42 12.56 -7.51
C MET A 193 30.03 13.11 -8.80
N GLY A 194 30.52 14.35 -8.76
CA GLY A 194 30.81 15.15 -9.94
C GLY A 194 29.56 15.81 -10.54
N SER A 195 29.67 16.19 -11.81
CA SER A 195 28.63 16.91 -12.55
C SER A 195 28.32 16.22 -13.89
N VAL A 196 28.07 16.97 -14.95
CA VAL A 196 27.79 16.46 -16.30
C VAL A 196 29.00 15.69 -16.84
N SER A 197 28.76 14.47 -17.33
CA SER A 197 29.78 13.65 -17.98
C SER A 197 29.65 13.77 -19.50
N MET A 198 30.63 14.41 -20.15
CA MET A 198 30.75 14.49 -21.62
C MET A 198 29.47 14.96 -22.37
N GLY A 199 28.66 15.81 -21.75
CA GLY A 199 27.40 16.28 -22.35
C GLY A 199 26.27 15.24 -22.39
N ILE A 200 26.37 14.14 -21.62
CA ILE A 200 25.33 13.12 -21.53
C ILE A 200 24.10 13.69 -20.82
N ALA A 201 22.97 13.76 -21.52
CA ALA A 201 21.74 14.37 -21.02
C ALA A 201 21.28 13.81 -19.65
N GLY A 202 21.41 12.49 -19.44
CA GLY A 202 21.03 11.84 -18.17
C GLY A 202 21.93 12.18 -16.98
N SER A 203 23.10 12.79 -17.20
CA SER A 203 23.98 13.30 -16.13
C SER A 203 23.68 14.75 -15.75
N ILE A 204 22.80 15.43 -16.51
CA ILE A 204 22.28 16.74 -16.12
C ILE A 204 21.19 16.48 -15.07
N VAL A 205 21.53 16.64 -13.79
CA VAL A 205 20.61 16.37 -12.69
C VAL A 205 19.46 17.37 -12.70
N ARG A 206 18.24 16.84 -12.71
CA ARG A 206 16.98 17.58 -12.70
C ARG A 206 16.28 17.40 -11.36
N GLU A 207 16.53 18.28 -10.41
CA GLU A 207 15.99 18.19 -9.04
C GLU A 207 14.45 18.19 -9.02
N ASP A 208 13.83 18.97 -9.91
CA ASP A 208 12.38 19.04 -10.07
C ASP A 208 11.75 17.66 -10.31
N PHE A 209 12.37 16.84 -11.17
CA PHE A 209 11.93 15.46 -11.42
C PHE A 209 11.99 14.61 -10.14
N PHE A 210 13.10 14.65 -9.41
CA PHE A 210 13.26 13.85 -8.18
C PHE A 210 12.30 14.31 -7.08
N GLN A 211 12.13 15.62 -6.90
CA GLN A 211 11.30 16.18 -5.85
C GLN A 211 9.80 15.99 -6.13
N GLU A 212 9.33 16.35 -7.33
CA GLU A 212 7.90 16.35 -7.64
C GLU A 212 7.35 14.94 -7.90
N TYR A 213 8.10 14.09 -8.61
CA TYR A 213 7.60 12.76 -9.00
C TYR A 213 7.98 11.66 -8.02
N LEU A 214 9.18 11.72 -7.44
CA LEU A 214 9.71 10.66 -6.58
C LEU A 214 9.67 11.03 -5.09
N GLY A 215 9.46 12.31 -4.77
CA GLY A 215 9.58 12.81 -3.41
C GLY A 215 10.97 12.61 -2.81
N MET A 216 12.00 12.55 -3.66
CA MET A 216 13.40 12.34 -3.28
C MET A 216 14.13 13.68 -3.04
N ARG A 217 15.30 13.59 -2.42
CA ARG A 217 16.29 14.67 -2.29
C ARG A 217 17.41 14.50 -3.31
N ASN A 218 18.16 15.56 -3.57
CA ASN A 218 19.39 15.53 -4.37
C ASN A 218 20.57 16.01 -3.52
N GLU A 219 21.62 15.20 -3.48
CA GLU A 219 22.89 15.47 -2.80
C GLU A 219 24.00 15.58 -3.86
N TYR A 220 25.01 16.41 -3.60
CA TYR A 220 26.09 16.68 -4.55
C TYR A 220 27.45 16.72 -3.85
N VAL A 221 28.44 16.11 -4.47
CA VAL A 221 29.85 16.19 -4.06
C VAL A 221 30.73 16.22 -5.31
N ASP A 222 31.80 17.01 -5.30
CA ASP A 222 32.79 16.98 -6.38
C ASP A 222 33.66 15.70 -6.30
N MET A 223 34.36 15.34 -7.37
CA MET A 223 35.19 14.12 -7.42
C MET A 223 36.57 14.28 -6.78
#